data_AF-M3CIU3-F1
#
_entry.id   AF-M3CIU3-F1
#
_cell.length_a   1.000
_cell.length_b   1.000
_cell.length_c   1.000
_cell.angle_alpha   90.00
_cell.angle_beta   90.00
_cell.angle_gamma   90.00
#
_symmetry.space_group_name_H-M   'P 1'
#
loop_
_entity.id
_entity.type
_entity.pdbx_description
1 polymer ?
#
loop_
_entity_poly.entity_id
_entity_poly.type
_entity_poly.pdbx_seq_one_letter_code
_entity_poly.pdbx_strand_id
1 'polypeptide(L)'
;MLHSTSATVSPITGLLLAFSIHINLISAAHAGFHVQYPWATRGPNPKIRPEIDQYNPFCGEILNSPTEFSHNFRTFLSFSGHPGDLITALYTRQRVPKQRKDFPHIILQEIPIQPSGQLCVNVTLQPFEPHIGDMGVMYFEARDPRTGVVVEYHCTDVKLVDERDALPEDHPAMCAAQNETLIPMPDEWL
;
A
#
# COMPACT_ATOMS: atom_id res chain seq x y z
N MET A 1 -60.37 -54.22 -47.85
CA MET A 1 -59.01 -54.66 -48.24
C MET A 1 -58.13 -53.43 -48.28
N LEU A 2 -57.35 -53.22 -47.22
CA LEU A 2 -56.43 -52.08 -47.08
C LEU A 2 -55.19 -52.29 -47.95
N HIS A 3 -54.77 -51.21 -48.60
CA HIS A 3 -53.53 -51.10 -49.37
C HIS A 3 -52.55 -50.21 -48.60
N SER A 4 -51.24 -50.56 -48.69
CA SER A 4 -50.07 -49.65 -48.64
C SER A 4 -49.78 -48.92 -47.32
N THR A 5 -48.56 -48.61 -46.88
CA THR A 5 -47.17 -48.87 -47.28
C THR A 5 -46.26 -48.47 -46.10
N SER A 6 -45.04 -48.99 -46.09
CA SER A 6 -43.94 -48.71 -45.15
C SER A 6 -43.51 -47.24 -45.07
N ALA A 7 -43.10 -46.77 -43.88
CA ALA A 7 -41.98 -45.82 -43.73
C ALA A 7 -41.42 -45.83 -42.30
N THR A 8 -40.18 -46.29 -42.16
CA THR A 8 -39.29 -46.14 -41.01
C THR A 8 -38.69 -44.73 -40.98
N VAL A 9 -38.75 -44.02 -39.84
CA VAL A 9 -37.92 -42.82 -39.59
C VAL A 9 -37.49 -42.75 -38.12
N SER A 10 -36.18 -42.70 -37.91
CA SER A 10 -35.43 -42.21 -36.74
C SER A 10 -34.02 -41.89 -37.26
N PRO A 11 -33.14 -41.15 -36.56
CA PRO A 11 -33.32 -40.19 -35.45
C PRO A 11 -32.55 -38.86 -35.73
N ILE A 12 -32.95 -37.70 -35.22
CA ILE A 12 -31.97 -36.59 -35.03
C ILE A 12 -32.33 -35.81 -33.76
N THR A 13 -31.77 -36.26 -32.64
CA THR A 13 -31.72 -35.52 -31.39
C THR A 13 -30.72 -34.36 -31.58
N GLY A 14 -31.21 -33.15 -31.76
CA GLY A 14 -30.38 -31.95 -31.84
C GLY A 14 -29.76 -31.63 -30.49
N LEU A 15 -28.50 -32.04 -30.29
CA LEU A 15 -27.69 -31.67 -29.15
C LEU A 15 -27.20 -30.22 -29.33
N LEU A 16 -27.91 -29.26 -28.74
CA LEU A 16 -27.45 -27.88 -28.59
C LEU A 16 -26.29 -27.86 -27.58
N LEU A 17 -25.06 -27.95 -28.11
CA LEU A 17 -23.84 -27.67 -27.38
C LEU A 17 -23.80 -26.17 -27.04
N ALA A 18 -24.31 -25.84 -25.85
CA ALA A 18 -24.02 -24.57 -25.20
C ALA A 18 -22.55 -24.55 -24.80
N PHE A 19 -21.68 -24.06 -25.69
CA PHE A 19 -20.33 -23.68 -25.34
C PHE A 19 -20.41 -22.47 -24.40
N SER A 20 -20.48 -22.75 -23.10
CA SER A 20 -20.26 -21.77 -22.04
C SER A 20 -18.81 -21.31 -22.14
N ILE A 21 -18.60 -20.18 -22.81
CA ILE A 21 -17.32 -19.49 -22.81
C ILE A 21 -17.12 -19.01 -21.37
N HIS A 22 -16.35 -19.76 -20.59
CA HIS A 22 -15.83 -19.27 -19.31
C HIS A 22 -14.84 -18.16 -19.64
N ILE A 23 -15.36 -16.95 -19.79
CA ILE A 23 -14.55 -15.75 -19.78
C ILE A 23 -14.03 -15.67 -18.34
N ASN A 24 -12.77 -16.04 -18.15
CA ASN A 24 -12.06 -15.67 -16.93
C ASN A 24 -12.08 -14.15 -16.89
N LEU A 25 -12.96 -13.60 -16.04
CA LEU A 25 -12.97 -12.17 -15.75
C LEU A 25 -11.56 -11.82 -15.29
N ILE A 26 -10.91 -11.03 -16.14
CA ILE A 26 -9.62 -10.40 -15.92
C ILE A 26 -9.62 -9.88 -14.48
N SER A 27 -8.64 -10.34 -13.70
CA SER A 27 -8.33 -9.79 -12.38
C SER A 27 -8.39 -8.28 -12.49
N ALA A 28 -9.33 -7.65 -11.76
CA ALA A 28 -9.40 -6.20 -11.69
C ALA A 28 -8.01 -5.69 -11.34
N ALA A 29 -7.50 -4.72 -12.11
CA ALA A 29 -6.19 -4.13 -11.84
C ALA A 29 -6.22 -3.57 -10.41
N HIS A 30 -5.54 -4.26 -9.49
CA HIS A 30 -5.39 -3.82 -8.11
C HIS A 30 -4.53 -2.57 -8.13
N ALA A 31 -5.01 -1.48 -7.53
CA ALA A 31 -4.27 -0.22 -7.52
C ALA A 31 -2.96 -0.40 -6.73
N GLY A 32 -1.89 0.26 -7.15
CA GLY A 32 -0.62 0.28 -6.42
C GLY A 32 -0.76 0.95 -5.05
N PHE A 33 0.24 0.74 -4.18
CA PHE A 33 0.27 1.34 -2.85
C PHE A 33 1.39 2.37 -2.78
N HIS A 34 1.07 3.57 -2.26
CA HIS A 34 2.00 4.68 -2.16
C HIS A 34 1.95 5.32 -0.77
N VAL A 35 3.13 5.64 -0.25
CA VAL A 35 3.30 6.43 0.97
C VAL A 35 3.39 7.89 0.58
N GLN A 36 2.44 8.71 1.04
CA GLN A 36 2.44 10.16 0.82
C GLN A 36 3.26 10.89 1.89
N TYR A 37 3.14 10.43 3.14
CA TYR A 37 3.93 10.93 4.25
C TYR A 37 4.33 9.77 5.18
N PRO A 38 5.63 9.60 5.49
CA PRO A 38 6.75 10.50 5.22
C PRO A 38 7.23 10.47 3.75
N TRP A 39 7.65 11.62 3.22
CA TRP A 39 7.76 11.86 1.76
C TRP A 39 8.82 11.05 1.01
N ALA A 40 9.81 10.49 1.71
CA ALA A 40 10.95 9.83 1.08
C ALA A 40 10.91 8.32 1.35
N THR A 41 10.52 7.54 0.35
CA THR A 41 10.70 6.09 0.38
C THR A 41 12.03 5.71 -0.26
N ARG A 42 12.63 4.63 0.24
CA ARG A 42 13.83 4.05 -0.33
C ARG A 42 13.57 3.58 -1.76
N GLY A 43 14.56 3.80 -2.62
CA GLY A 43 14.52 3.37 -4.00
C GLY A 43 14.73 1.86 -4.14
N PRO A 44 14.46 1.31 -5.34
CA PRO A 44 14.81 -0.07 -5.65
C PRO A 44 16.33 -0.26 -5.51
N ASN A 45 16.74 -1.48 -5.19
CA ASN A 45 18.16 -1.81 -5.14
C ASN A 45 18.83 -1.51 -6.49
N PRO A 46 20.08 -1.03 -6.49
CA PRO A 46 20.82 -0.80 -7.71
C PRO A 46 20.95 -2.11 -8.49
N LYS A 47 20.90 -2.02 -9.82
CA LYS A 47 21.09 -3.18 -10.69
C LYS A 47 22.52 -3.68 -10.56
N ILE A 48 22.70 -4.75 -9.81
CA ILE A 48 24.00 -5.40 -9.59
C ILE A 48 24.08 -6.74 -10.31
N ARG A 49 25.29 -7.32 -10.36
CA ARG A 49 25.48 -8.64 -10.95
C ARG A 49 24.78 -9.72 -10.12
N PRO A 50 24.25 -10.79 -10.71
CA PRO A 50 23.51 -11.82 -9.99
C PRO A 50 24.26 -12.42 -8.78
N GLU A 51 25.58 -12.52 -8.84
CA GLU A 51 26.41 -13.11 -7.78
C GLU A 51 26.43 -12.28 -6.48
N ILE A 52 26.12 -10.99 -6.58
CA ILE A 52 26.10 -10.07 -5.43
C ILE A 52 24.68 -9.62 -5.05
N ASP A 53 23.65 -10.10 -5.77
CA ASP A 53 22.24 -9.79 -5.50
C ASP A 53 21.80 -10.21 -4.09
N GLN A 54 22.41 -11.27 -3.54
CA GLN A 54 22.18 -11.72 -2.16
C GLN A 54 22.56 -10.68 -1.09
N TYR A 55 23.38 -9.69 -1.42
CA TYR A 55 23.78 -8.62 -0.50
C TYR A 55 22.87 -7.40 -0.58
N ASN A 56 21.86 -7.43 -1.44
CA ASN A 56 20.90 -6.36 -1.54
C ASN A 56 20.10 -6.22 -0.24
N PRO A 57 20.01 -5.01 0.33
CA PRO A 57 19.21 -4.77 1.51
C PRO A 57 17.73 -5.04 1.23
N PHE A 58 17.04 -5.57 2.24
CA PHE A 58 15.61 -5.86 2.19
C PHE A 58 14.78 -4.63 1.83
N CYS A 59 15.13 -3.48 2.40
CA CYS A 59 14.41 -2.22 2.21
C CYS A 59 14.94 -1.37 1.04
N GLY A 60 15.77 -1.91 0.13
CA GLY A 60 16.30 -1.10 -0.97
C GLY A 60 17.42 -0.13 -0.58
N GLU A 61 17.70 0.81 -1.48
CA GLU A 61 18.78 1.78 -1.33
C GLU A 61 18.55 2.70 -0.11
N ILE A 62 19.54 2.78 0.77
CA ILE A 62 19.46 3.58 2.00
C ILE A 62 19.54 5.07 1.65
N LEU A 63 18.61 5.86 2.15
CA LEU A 63 18.63 7.31 1.94
C LEU A 63 19.68 7.97 2.83
N ASN A 64 20.51 8.82 2.21
CA ASN A 64 21.53 9.59 2.92
C ASN A 64 20.93 10.74 3.75
N SER A 65 19.77 11.25 3.34
CA SER A 65 19.03 12.30 4.03
C SER A 65 17.72 11.72 4.58
N PRO A 66 17.72 11.18 5.82
CA PRO A 66 16.51 10.64 6.43
C PRO A 66 15.48 11.75 6.65
N THR A 67 14.20 11.41 6.51
CA THR A 67 13.09 12.33 6.80
C THR A 67 13.00 12.57 8.30
N GLU A 68 12.85 13.81 8.71
CA GLU A 68 12.62 14.11 10.12
C GLU A 68 11.20 13.68 10.51
N PHE A 69 11.08 13.00 11.65
CA PHE A 69 9.80 12.49 12.12
C PHE A 69 9.67 12.70 13.62
N SER A 70 8.52 13.23 14.04
CA SER A 70 8.30 13.57 15.43
C SER A 70 8.19 12.32 16.30
N HIS A 71 8.98 12.27 17.37
CA HIS A 71 8.92 11.17 18.32
C HIS A 71 7.84 11.39 19.39
N ASN A 72 7.92 12.53 20.08
CA ASN A 72 7.10 12.83 21.25
C ASN A 72 5.79 13.55 20.94
N PHE A 73 5.73 14.25 19.81
CA PHE A 73 4.52 14.98 19.43
C PHE A 73 3.68 14.18 18.45
N ARG A 74 2.39 14.51 18.45
CA ARG A 74 1.45 13.99 17.46
C ARG A 74 1.94 14.39 16.08
N THR A 75 2.02 13.42 15.20
CA THR A 75 2.18 13.61 13.75
C THR A 75 1.20 12.69 13.04
N PHE A 76 1.36 12.48 11.75
CA PHE A 76 0.47 11.63 10.97
C PHE A 76 1.26 10.71 10.04
N LEU A 77 0.55 9.75 9.46
CA LEU A 77 0.99 8.97 8.31
C LEU A 77 -0.07 9.09 7.25
N SER A 78 0.35 9.24 6.00
CA SER A 78 -0.57 9.33 4.87
C SER A 78 -0.21 8.34 3.77
N PHE A 79 -1.23 7.67 3.26
CA PHE A 79 -1.13 6.62 2.26
C PHE A 79 -2.21 6.78 1.20
N SER A 80 -1.93 6.26 0.00
CA SER A 80 -2.92 6.05 -1.04
C SER A 80 -2.80 4.66 -1.63
N GLY A 81 -3.93 4.05 -1.99
CA GLY A 81 -3.97 2.71 -2.57
C GLY A 81 -5.38 2.22 -2.84
N HIS A 82 -5.54 0.90 -2.98
CA HIS A 82 -6.84 0.31 -3.26
C HIS A 82 -7.77 0.43 -2.03
N PRO A 83 -9.03 0.90 -2.20
CA PRO A 83 -9.97 0.96 -1.10
C PRO A 83 -10.16 -0.38 -0.38
N GLY A 84 -10.05 -0.37 0.95
CA GLY A 84 -10.16 -1.56 1.79
C GLY A 84 -8.85 -2.33 2.02
N ASP A 85 -7.75 -2.02 1.32
CA ASP A 85 -6.44 -2.59 1.63
C ASP A 85 -6.05 -2.28 3.08
N LEU A 86 -5.45 -3.26 3.76
CA LEU A 86 -5.06 -3.15 5.15
C LEU A 86 -3.61 -2.67 5.24
N ILE A 87 -3.42 -1.49 5.81
CA ILE A 87 -2.11 -0.88 6.01
C ILE A 87 -1.52 -1.29 7.35
N THR A 88 -0.25 -1.66 7.36
CA THR A 88 0.55 -1.87 8.57
C THR A 88 1.81 -1.05 8.47
N ALA A 89 2.18 -0.36 9.56
CA ALA A 89 3.41 0.40 9.67
C ALA A 89 4.21 -0.03 10.90
N LEU A 90 5.49 -0.32 10.69
CA LEU A 90 6.41 -0.82 11.69
C LEU A 90 7.66 0.07 11.74
N TYR A 91 8.40 0.00 12.84
CA TYR A 91 9.62 0.76 13.06
C TYR A 91 10.74 -0.12 13.63
N THR A 92 11.96 0.20 13.22
CA THR A 92 13.20 -0.35 13.77
C THR A 92 14.26 0.73 13.90
N ARG A 93 15.12 0.62 14.91
CA ARG A 93 16.33 1.44 15.03
C ARG A 93 17.47 0.92 14.14
N GLN A 94 17.35 -0.29 13.62
CA GLN A 94 18.37 -0.88 12.75
C GLN A 94 18.28 -0.26 11.35
N ARG A 95 19.30 0.50 10.94
CA ARG A 95 19.38 1.15 9.62
C ARG A 95 19.41 0.18 8.43
N VAL A 96 19.81 -1.07 8.65
CA VAL A 96 19.88 -2.11 7.61
C VAL A 96 19.11 -3.35 8.06
N PRO A 97 17.77 -3.29 8.07
CA PRO A 97 16.95 -4.47 8.35
C PRO A 97 17.11 -5.47 7.20
N LYS A 98 17.08 -6.77 7.52
CA LYS A 98 17.21 -7.87 6.56
C LYS A 98 15.87 -8.52 6.22
N GLN A 99 14.84 -8.25 7.01
CA GLN A 99 13.51 -8.87 6.90
C GLN A 99 12.47 -8.01 7.62
N ARG A 100 11.20 -8.19 7.25
CA ARG A 100 10.04 -7.64 7.97
C ARG A 100 10.07 -7.91 9.48
N LYS A 101 10.56 -9.07 9.93
CA LYS A 101 10.60 -9.41 11.36
C LYS A 101 11.65 -8.64 12.18
N ASP A 102 12.53 -7.88 11.51
CA ASP A 102 13.52 -7.02 12.17
C ASP A 102 12.91 -5.67 12.61
N PHE A 103 11.59 -5.50 12.45
CA PHE A 103 10.81 -4.33 12.87
C PHE A 103 9.96 -4.67 14.09
N PRO A 104 10.49 -4.51 15.32
CA PRO A 104 9.81 -4.92 16.53
C PRO A 104 8.72 -3.94 16.99
N HIS A 105 8.77 -2.69 16.55
CA HIS A 105 7.86 -1.65 17.02
C HIS A 105 6.71 -1.47 16.04
N ILE A 106 5.48 -1.67 16.50
CA ILE A 106 4.28 -1.47 15.68
C ILE A 106 3.83 -0.03 15.86
N ILE A 107 3.69 0.71 14.76
CA ILE A 107 3.10 2.06 14.75
C ILE A 107 1.59 1.95 14.52
N LEU A 108 1.19 1.19 13.50
CA LEU A 108 -0.21 0.89 13.18
C LEU A 108 -0.32 -0.51 12.58
N GLN A 109 -1.47 -1.15 12.76
CA GLN A 109 -1.70 -2.51 12.32
C GLN A 109 -3.10 -2.65 11.71
N GLU A 110 -3.13 -3.17 10.49
CA GLU A 110 -4.35 -3.57 9.76
C GLU A 110 -5.42 -2.47 9.67
N ILE A 111 -5.00 -1.24 9.37
CA ILE A 111 -5.92 -0.11 9.20
C ILE A 111 -6.37 -0.04 7.74
N PRO A 112 -7.67 -0.09 7.44
CA PRO A 112 -8.17 -0.12 6.07
C PRO A 112 -8.05 1.24 5.37
N ILE A 113 -7.65 1.25 4.10
CA ILE A 113 -7.75 2.42 3.22
C ILE A 113 -9.23 2.78 3.02
N GLN A 114 -9.55 4.06 3.10
CA GLN A 114 -10.92 4.55 2.97
C GLN A 114 -11.46 4.36 1.53
N PRO A 115 -12.79 4.43 1.31
CA PRO A 115 -13.38 4.39 -0.03
C PRO A 115 -12.83 5.43 -1.01
N SER A 116 -12.30 6.55 -0.51
CA SER A 116 -11.63 7.58 -1.31
C SER A 116 -10.28 7.16 -1.88
N GLY A 117 -9.73 6.02 -1.46
CA GLY A 117 -8.40 5.55 -1.84
C GLY A 117 -7.26 6.17 -1.03
N GLN A 118 -7.58 6.92 0.03
CA GLN A 118 -6.59 7.52 0.92
C GLN A 118 -6.75 7.03 2.36
N LEU A 119 -5.65 7.04 3.12
CA LEU A 119 -5.63 6.81 4.56
C LEU A 119 -4.70 7.84 5.19
N CYS A 120 -5.25 8.72 6.03
CA CYS A 120 -4.47 9.63 6.86
C CYS A 120 -4.82 9.39 8.33
N VAL A 121 -3.80 9.09 9.14
CA VAL A 121 -3.97 8.71 10.54
C VAL A 121 -2.98 9.44 11.42
N ASN A 122 -3.45 9.90 12.58
CA ASN A 122 -2.59 10.48 13.60
C ASN A 122 -1.82 9.38 14.34
N VAL A 123 -0.54 9.60 14.56
CA VAL A 123 0.35 8.67 15.27
C VAL A 123 1.29 9.42 16.20
N THR A 124 1.73 8.72 17.24
CA THR A 124 2.80 9.16 18.15
C THR A 124 3.72 7.97 18.41
N LEU A 125 5.04 8.15 18.28
CA LEU A 125 6.03 7.08 18.40
C LEU A 125 6.47 6.80 19.86
N GLN A 126 5.78 7.40 20.82
CA GLN A 126 6.11 7.30 22.25
C GLN A 126 6.16 5.89 22.87
N PRO A 127 5.48 4.81 22.38
CA PRO A 127 5.48 3.54 23.13
C PRO A 127 6.84 2.81 23.18
N PHE A 128 7.92 3.31 22.58
CA PHE A 128 9.20 2.59 22.48
C PHE A 128 10.47 3.39 22.90
N GLU A 129 10.32 4.49 23.64
CA GLU A 129 11.42 5.34 24.18
C GLU A 129 12.66 5.52 23.28
N PRO A 130 12.53 5.92 22.00
CA PRO A 130 13.69 6.35 21.21
C PRO A 130 14.21 7.72 21.68
N HIS A 131 15.51 7.93 21.50
CA HIS A 131 16.15 9.19 21.85
C HIS A 131 16.07 10.18 20.68
N ILE A 132 16.05 11.48 20.97
CA ILE A 132 16.17 12.52 19.96
C ILE A 132 17.47 12.31 19.18
N GLY A 133 17.39 12.39 17.85
CA GLY A 133 18.50 12.14 16.96
C GLY A 133 18.71 10.67 16.59
N ASP A 134 17.98 9.73 17.21
CA ASP A 134 17.98 8.34 16.78
C ASP A 134 17.53 8.26 15.33
N MET A 135 18.28 7.50 14.53
CA MET A 135 17.90 7.19 13.17
C MET A 135 17.34 5.78 13.10
N GLY A 136 16.32 5.59 12.29
CA GLY A 136 15.68 4.31 12.11
C GLY A 136 15.05 4.18 10.74
N VAL A 137 14.30 3.09 10.58
CA VAL A 137 13.59 2.78 9.35
C VAL A 137 12.14 2.49 9.70
N MET A 138 11.23 3.16 9.00
CA MET A 138 9.83 2.79 8.97
C MET A 138 9.57 1.85 7.81
N TYR A 139 8.78 0.82 8.04
CA TYR A 139 8.32 -0.13 7.04
C TYR A 139 6.81 -0.03 6.93
N PHE A 140 6.30 0.09 5.70
CA PHE A 140 4.90 0.21 5.38
C PHE A 140 4.51 -0.90 4.42
N GLU A 141 3.40 -1.58 4.67
CA GLU A 141 2.87 -2.58 3.75
C GLU A 141 1.36 -2.42 3.59
N ALA A 142 0.88 -2.68 2.38
CA ALA A 142 -0.53 -2.85 2.09
C ALA A 142 -0.83 -4.33 1.86
N ARG A 143 -1.91 -4.83 2.44
CA ARG A 143 -2.39 -6.21 2.26
C ARG A 143 -3.81 -6.20 1.71
N ASP A 144 -4.06 -7.08 0.74
CA ASP A 144 -5.42 -7.33 0.27
C ASP A 144 -6.19 -8.07 1.37
N PRO A 145 -7.31 -7.52 1.89
CA PRO A 145 -8.09 -8.14 2.96
C PRO A 145 -8.72 -9.49 2.56
N ARG A 146 -8.87 -9.75 1.25
CA ARG A 146 -9.51 -10.99 0.76
C ARG A 146 -8.53 -12.15 0.71
N THR A 147 -7.31 -11.90 0.26
CA THR A 147 -6.28 -12.93 0.05
C THR A 147 -5.24 -12.97 1.17
N GLY A 148 -5.10 -11.90 1.96
CA GLY A 148 -4.07 -11.74 2.99
C GLY A 148 -2.66 -11.51 2.43
N VAL A 149 -2.53 -11.40 1.10
CA VAL A 149 -1.25 -11.21 0.41
C VAL A 149 -0.82 -9.75 0.51
N VAL A 150 0.48 -9.53 0.75
CA VAL A 150 1.08 -8.19 0.68
C VAL A 150 1.10 -7.75 -0.77
N VAL A 151 0.40 -6.66 -1.07
CA VAL A 151 0.32 -6.04 -2.40
C VAL A 151 1.66 -5.40 -2.74
N GLU A 152 2.14 -4.55 -1.83
CA GLU A 152 3.38 -3.81 -1.98
C GLU A 152 3.87 -3.35 -0.59
N TYR A 153 5.16 -3.07 -0.47
CA TYR A 153 5.74 -2.49 0.73
C TYR A 153 6.75 -1.40 0.36
N HIS A 154 6.90 -0.43 1.27
CA HIS A 154 7.85 0.67 1.17
C HIS A 154 8.60 0.81 2.48
N CYS A 155 9.83 1.32 2.41
CA CYS A 155 10.60 1.66 3.60
C CYS A 155 11.04 3.12 3.55
N THR A 156 11.09 3.79 4.69
CA THR A 156 11.55 5.19 4.80
C THR A 156 12.58 5.30 5.92
N ASP A 157 13.74 5.87 5.60
CA ASP A 157 14.71 6.27 6.62
C ASP A 157 14.19 7.51 7.34
N VAL A 158 14.12 7.42 8.68
CA VAL A 158 13.67 8.53 9.52
C VAL A 158 14.74 8.91 10.54
N LYS A 159 14.77 10.19 10.89
CA LYS A 159 15.52 10.73 12.01
C LYS A 159 14.53 11.32 13.00
N LEU A 160 14.61 10.87 14.24
CA LEU A 160 13.67 11.28 15.26
C LEU A 160 14.03 12.65 15.81
N VAL A 161 13.04 13.53 15.83
CA VAL A 161 13.15 14.90 16.32
C VAL A 161 12.00 15.20 17.27
N ASP A 162 12.16 16.22 18.10
CA ASP A 162 11.09 16.75 18.96
C ASP A 162 10.55 18.05 18.35
N GLU A 163 9.93 17.89 17.18
CA GLU A 163 9.38 19.00 16.39
C GLU A 163 7.86 18.83 16.23
N ARG A 164 7.15 19.96 16.10
CA ARG A 164 5.68 20.02 16.04
C ARG A 164 5.16 20.36 14.63
N ASP A 165 6.01 20.28 13.63
CA ASP A 165 5.78 20.97 12.35
C ASP A 165 5.09 20.10 11.29
N ALA A 166 4.74 18.84 11.63
CA ALA A 166 4.10 17.91 10.72
C ALA A 166 2.79 17.38 11.30
N LEU A 167 1.80 18.28 11.40
CA LEU A 167 0.42 17.95 11.73
C LEU A 167 -0.42 17.78 10.45
N PRO A 168 -1.41 16.86 10.44
CA PRO A 168 -2.25 16.68 9.25
C PRO A 168 -3.04 17.94 8.90
N GLU A 169 -3.39 18.76 9.90
CA GLU A 169 -4.11 20.02 9.70
C GLU A 169 -3.30 21.06 8.89
N ASP A 170 -1.97 21.03 9.02
CA ASP A 170 -1.05 21.90 8.28
C ASP A 170 -0.77 21.39 6.86
N HIS A 171 -1.22 20.16 6.55
CA HIS A 171 -0.99 19.50 5.27
C HIS A 171 -2.28 18.92 4.65
N PRO A 172 -3.30 19.76 4.37
CA PRO A 172 -4.61 19.30 3.91
C PRO A 172 -4.53 18.50 2.60
N ALA A 173 -3.58 18.82 1.71
CA ALA A 173 -3.39 18.11 0.45
C ALA A 173 -3.03 16.62 0.63
N MET A 174 -2.43 16.24 1.76
CA MET A 174 -2.03 14.86 2.06
C MET A 174 -3.11 14.09 2.84
N CYS A 175 -4.15 14.76 3.33
CA CYS A 175 -5.18 14.15 4.19
C CYS A 175 -6.61 14.44 3.72
N ALA A 176 -6.78 14.93 2.49
CA ALA A 176 -8.08 15.29 1.93
C ALA A 176 -8.88 14.05 1.50
N ALA A 177 -9.56 13.44 2.47
CA ALA A 177 -10.36 12.24 2.24
C ALA A 177 -11.63 12.48 1.39
N GLN A 178 -12.12 13.71 1.24
CA GLN A 178 -13.45 14.00 0.64
C GLN A 178 -13.52 15.28 -0.21
N ASN A 179 -12.65 15.45 -1.23
CA ASN A 179 -12.70 16.61 -2.15
C ASN A 179 -12.59 18.00 -1.50
N GLU A 180 -12.19 18.08 -0.23
CA GLU A 180 -11.96 19.36 0.48
C GLU A 180 -10.65 20.04 0.04
N THR A 181 -9.90 19.43 -0.88
CA THR A 181 -8.64 19.93 -1.47
C THR A 181 -8.83 21.07 -2.48
N LEU A 182 -9.97 21.76 -2.49
CA LEU A 182 -10.02 23.09 -3.07
C LEU A 182 -9.36 24.04 -2.06
N ILE A 183 -8.03 24.13 -2.09
CA ILE A 183 -7.35 25.29 -1.51
C ILE A 183 -7.84 26.48 -2.35
N PRO A 184 -8.72 27.36 -1.82
CA PRO A 184 -9.13 28.52 -2.59
C PRO A 184 -7.87 29.31 -2.92
N MET A 185 -7.73 29.70 -4.19
CA MET A 185 -6.66 30.59 -4.60
C MET A 185 -6.73 31.86 -3.73
N PRO A 186 -5.65 32.29 -3.07
CA PRO A 186 -5.70 33.47 -2.23
C PRO A 186 -6.10 34.68 -3.09
N ASP A 187 -7.01 35.49 -2.58
CA ASP A 187 -7.53 36.68 -3.28
C ASP A 187 -6.42 37.69 -3.66
N GLU A 188 -5.24 37.58 -3.05
CA GLU A 188 -4.04 38.37 -3.35
C GLU A 188 -3.48 38.15 -4.77
N TRP A 189 -3.95 37.11 -5.48
CA TRP A 189 -3.52 36.75 -6.83
C TRP A 189 -4.66 36.85 -7.88
N LEU A 190 -5.78 37.48 -7.53
CA LEU A 190 -6.92 37.82 -8.42
C LEU A 190 -6.92 39.31 -8.76
#